data_AF-A0AAV4DD17-F1
#
_entry.id   AF-A0AAV4DD17-F1
#
_cell.length_a   1.000
_cell.length_b   1.000
_cell.length_c   1.000
_cell.angle_alpha   90.00
_cell.angle_beta   90.00
_cell.angle_gamma   90.00
#
_symmetry.space_group_name_H-M   'P 1'
#
loop_
_entity.id
_entity.type
_entity.pdbx_description
1 polymer ?
#
loop_
_entity_poly.entity_id
_entity_poly.type
_entity_poly.pdbx_seq_one_letter_code
_entity_poly.pdbx_strand_id
1 'polypeptide(L)'
;QRKSKRGSYWIGLHDLNKEGDFGWLDETQVATFLKWGPRQPNDMNISPYTQGQDCVEIGYWNDASWNDKACKDTNKFVCEKPAMGSDTASTCPSGWTKSPSSGTCIKFYDDFKTWADARTVCQQDGGDLVTIRDENMSQFVE
;
A
#
# COMPACT_ATOMS: atom_id res chain seq x y z
N GLN A 1 -12.49 19.72 -5.82
CA GLN A 1 -12.34 19.73 -4.34
C GLN A 1 -11.77 18.37 -3.95
N ARG A 2 -10.46 18.27 -3.72
CA ARG A 2 -9.86 17.03 -3.18
C ARG A 2 -10.24 16.96 -1.70
N LYS A 3 -11.16 16.05 -1.34
CA LYS A 3 -11.40 15.76 0.08
C LYS A 3 -10.10 15.15 0.60
N SER A 4 -9.42 15.85 1.50
CA SER A 4 -8.32 15.28 2.30
C SER A 4 -8.84 13.99 2.94
N LYS A 5 -8.32 12.85 2.50
CA LYS A 5 -8.66 11.56 3.07
C LYS A 5 -7.79 11.35 4.30
N ARG A 6 -8.17 11.98 5.42
CA ARG A 6 -7.46 11.80 6.69
C ARG A 6 -7.36 10.32 7.07
N GLY A 7 -6.15 9.78 7.11
CA GLY A 7 -5.85 8.43 7.57
C GLY A 7 -4.55 7.91 6.96
N SER A 8 -3.91 6.96 7.64
CA SER A 8 -2.87 6.15 7.02
C SER A 8 -3.49 4.87 6.45
N TYR A 9 -2.84 4.30 5.43
CA TYR A 9 -3.32 3.08 4.78
C TYR A 9 -2.16 2.10 4.56
N TRP A 10 -2.42 0.82 4.78
CA TRP A 10 -1.55 -0.24 4.30
C TRP A 10 -1.41 -0.21 2.78
N ILE A 11 -0.17 -0.39 2.33
CA ILE A 11 0.20 -0.61 0.93
C ILE A 11 0.92 -1.97 0.79
N GLY A 12 1.16 -2.41 -0.43
CA GLY A 12 1.75 -3.73 -0.70
C GLY A 12 3.25 -3.85 -0.46
N LEU A 13 3.93 -2.78 -0.01
CA LEU A 13 5.36 -2.78 0.25
C LEU A 13 5.66 -3.43 1.60
N HIS A 14 6.66 -4.31 1.64
CA HIS A 14 7.13 -4.99 2.85
C HIS A 14 8.56 -5.48 2.67
N ASP A 15 9.24 -5.83 3.75
CA ASP A 15 10.56 -6.47 3.74
C ASP A 15 10.61 -7.77 4.58
N LEU A 16 9.43 -8.38 4.81
CA LEU A 16 9.21 -9.68 5.48
C LEU A 16 10.21 -10.81 5.11
N ASN A 17 10.78 -10.78 3.90
CA ASN A 17 11.72 -11.80 3.43
C ASN A 17 13.17 -11.53 3.88
N LYS A 18 13.55 -10.26 3.96
CA LYS A 18 14.89 -9.81 4.30
C LYS A 18 14.85 -8.34 4.72
N GLU A 19 15.15 -8.11 5.99
CA GLU A 19 15.27 -6.78 6.59
C GLU A 19 16.05 -5.80 5.71
N GLY A 20 15.45 -4.64 5.44
CA GLY A 20 16.00 -3.57 4.62
C GLY A 20 15.82 -3.75 3.10
N ASP A 21 15.45 -4.94 2.61
CA ASP A 21 15.16 -5.20 1.21
C ASP A 21 13.64 -5.14 0.94
N PHE A 22 13.11 -3.91 0.91
CA PHE A 22 11.68 -3.68 0.66
C PHE A 22 11.27 -4.08 -0.76
N GLY A 23 10.33 -5.03 -0.87
CA GLY A 23 9.76 -5.55 -2.10
C GLY A 23 8.25 -5.35 -2.17
N TRP A 24 7.73 -5.32 -3.40
CA TRP A 24 6.29 -5.40 -3.63
C TRP A 24 5.82 -6.86 -3.55
N LEU A 25 4.51 -7.05 -3.53
CA LEU A 25 3.81 -8.32 -3.34
C LEU A 25 4.18 -9.47 -4.28
N ASP A 26 4.81 -9.17 -5.43
CA ASP A 26 5.31 -10.17 -6.38
C ASP A 26 6.68 -10.73 -5.97
N GLU A 27 7.37 -10.06 -5.04
CA GLU A 27 8.67 -10.42 -4.45
C GLU A 27 9.77 -10.67 -5.49
N THR A 28 9.58 -10.17 -6.71
CA THR A 28 10.52 -10.43 -7.81
C THR A 28 11.73 -9.50 -7.77
N GLN A 29 11.56 -8.29 -7.24
CA GLN A 29 12.58 -7.24 -7.22
C GLN A 29 12.41 -6.33 -6.01
N VAL A 30 13.53 -5.81 -5.50
CA VAL A 30 13.55 -4.70 -4.53
C VAL A 30 12.94 -3.47 -5.17
N ALA A 31 12.08 -2.77 -4.43
CA ALA A 31 11.42 -1.56 -4.87
C ALA A 31 12.44 -0.46 -5.15
N THR A 32 12.35 0.14 -6.34
CA THR A 32 13.25 1.22 -6.77
C THR A 32 12.67 2.62 -6.53
N PHE A 33 11.35 2.73 -6.51
CA PHE A 33 10.64 3.93 -6.08
C PHE A 33 10.29 3.78 -4.60
N LEU A 34 10.90 4.63 -3.76
CA LEU A 34 10.68 4.67 -2.32
C LEU A 34 10.41 6.11 -1.89
N LYS A 35 9.41 6.30 -1.02
CA LYS A 35 9.03 7.63 -0.52
C LYS A 35 8.88 7.66 0.99
N TRP A 36 9.92 7.22 1.67
CA TRP A 36 10.00 7.23 3.12
C TRP A 36 9.75 8.61 3.72
N GLY A 37 9.00 8.63 4.82
CA GLY A 37 8.84 9.79 5.65
C GLY A 37 10.11 10.13 6.44
N PRO A 38 10.09 11.26 7.17
CA PRO A 38 11.24 11.67 7.96
C PRO A 38 11.68 10.56 8.93
N ARG A 39 12.94 10.11 8.77
CA ARG A 39 13.60 9.07 9.58
C ARG A 39 13.04 7.66 9.38
N GLN A 40 12.42 7.35 8.24
CA GLN A 40 11.97 6.00 7.89
C GLN A 40 12.82 5.35 6.79
N PRO A 41 12.81 4.00 6.70
CA PRO A 41 12.25 3.06 7.68
C PRO A 41 13.12 3.02 8.94
N ASN A 42 12.54 2.76 10.10
CA ASN A 42 13.25 2.81 11.39
C ASN A 42 13.23 1.53 12.20
N ASP A 43 12.52 0.51 11.72
CA ASP A 43 12.45 -0.83 12.29
C ASP A 43 12.25 -0.80 13.82
N MET A 44 11.24 -0.07 14.31
CA MET A 44 10.99 -0.01 15.75
C MET A 44 10.46 -1.34 16.30
N ASN A 45 10.41 -1.44 17.63
CA ASN A 45 9.87 -2.60 18.33
C ASN A 45 10.65 -3.90 18.07
N ILE A 46 11.93 -3.84 17.73
CA ILE A 46 12.81 -5.02 17.78
C ILE A 46 13.00 -5.44 19.24
N SER A 47 12.67 -6.69 19.56
CA SER A 47 12.97 -7.29 20.85
C SER A 47 13.11 -8.80 20.72
N PRO A 48 13.53 -9.53 21.77
CA PRO A 48 13.51 -11.00 21.75
C PRO A 48 12.12 -11.62 21.44
N TYR A 49 11.04 -10.83 21.49
CA TYR A 49 9.66 -11.28 21.33
C TYR A 49 8.95 -10.69 20.10
N THR A 50 9.58 -9.77 19.38
CA THR A 50 8.96 -8.98 18.30
C THR A 50 9.95 -8.81 17.14
N GLN A 51 9.45 -8.96 15.91
CA GLN A 51 10.27 -9.11 14.70
C GLN A 51 10.71 -7.81 14.03
N GLY A 52 10.23 -6.65 14.50
CA GLY A 52 10.47 -5.39 13.81
C GLY A 52 9.21 -4.83 13.15
N GLN A 53 9.39 -3.89 12.23
CA GLN A 53 8.34 -3.21 11.48
C GLN A 53 8.40 -3.53 9.98
N ASP A 54 7.92 -4.69 9.59
CA ASP A 54 8.20 -5.17 8.22
C ASP A 54 7.14 -4.77 7.16
N CYS A 55 6.10 -4.02 7.54
CA CYS A 55 4.96 -3.68 6.68
C CYS A 55 4.78 -2.18 6.54
N VAL A 56 4.36 -1.69 5.37
CA VAL A 56 4.40 -0.24 5.10
C VAL A 56 3.00 0.39 5.03
N GLU A 57 2.85 1.53 5.69
CA GLU A 57 1.72 2.44 5.54
C GLU A 57 2.13 3.75 4.85
N ILE A 58 1.17 4.38 4.18
CA ILE A 58 1.28 5.74 3.63
C ILE A 58 0.28 6.65 4.34
N GLY A 59 0.58 7.95 4.48
CA GLY A 59 -0.38 8.93 5.03
C GLY A 59 -0.19 9.23 6.52
N TYR A 60 0.79 8.60 7.19
CA TYR A 60 1.02 8.75 8.64
C TYR A 60 1.23 10.22 9.06
N TRP A 61 1.94 11.01 8.25
CA TRP A 61 2.17 12.45 8.50
C TRP A 61 1.12 13.39 7.91
N ASN A 62 0.00 12.87 7.39
CA ASN A 62 -0.93 13.61 6.53
C ASN A 62 -0.25 14.13 5.25
N ASP A 63 0.68 13.35 4.72
CA ASP A 63 1.29 13.54 3.42
C ASP A 63 1.51 12.18 2.75
N ALA A 64 2.04 12.19 1.52
CA ALA A 64 2.21 10.99 0.73
C ALA A 64 3.45 10.16 1.11
N SER A 65 4.06 10.43 2.28
CA SER A 65 5.26 9.72 2.73
C SER A 65 4.94 8.43 3.50
N TRP A 66 5.92 7.53 3.54
CA TRP A 66 5.75 6.15 3.99
C TRP A 66 6.36 5.92 5.36
N ASN A 67 5.73 5.04 6.12
CA ASN A 67 6.17 4.59 7.43
C ASN A 67 6.15 3.06 7.46
N ASP A 68 7.24 2.44 7.89
CA ASP A 68 7.26 1.04 8.25
C ASP A 68 6.57 0.85 9.61
N LYS A 69 5.84 -0.25 9.75
CA LYS A 69 4.95 -0.51 10.87
C LYS A 69 4.82 -2.01 11.12
N ALA A 70 4.58 -2.37 12.38
CA ALA A 70 4.43 -3.75 12.77
C ALA A 70 3.22 -4.35 12.05
N CYS A 71 3.44 -5.43 11.28
CA CYS A 71 2.41 -6.04 10.43
C CYS A 71 1.15 -6.51 11.19
N LYS A 72 1.27 -6.71 12.50
CA LYS A 72 0.17 -7.12 13.40
C LYS A 72 -0.68 -5.96 13.90
N ASP A 73 -0.25 -4.72 13.71
CA ASP A 73 -1.10 -3.55 13.95
C ASP A 73 -2.25 -3.55 12.94
N THR A 74 -3.37 -2.94 13.31
CA THR A 74 -4.50 -2.79 12.39
C THR A 74 -4.50 -1.41 11.75
N ASN A 75 -4.73 -1.34 10.44
CA ASN A 75 -4.88 -0.08 9.72
C ASN A 75 -5.92 -0.20 8.60
N LYS A 76 -6.35 0.94 8.07
CA LYS A 76 -7.07 1.03 6.79
C LYS A 76 -6.14 0.56 5.66
N PHE A 77 -6.69 0.31 4.48
CA PHE A 77 -5.89 -0.22 3.39
C PHE A 77 -6.40 0.17 2.01
N VAL A 78 -5.53 0.09 1.01
CA VAL A 78 -5.86 0.36 -0.39
C VAL A 78 -5.56 -0.87 -1.22
N CYS A 79 -6.56 -1.32 -1.98
CA CYS A 79 -6.43 -2.41 -2.92
C CYS A 79 -6.23 -1.88 -4.34
N GLU A 80 -5.54 -2.65 -5.16
CA GLU A 80 -5.33 -2.43 -6.59
C GLU A 80 -5.71 -3.69 -7.37
N LYS A 81 -6.33 -3.52 -8.55
CA LYS A 81 -6.59 -4.62 -9.49
C LYS A 81 -6.59 -4.16 -10.95
N PRO A 82 -6.40 -5.07 -11.92
CA PRO A 82 -6.47 -4.73 -13.34
C PRO A 82 -7.79 -4.06 -13.71
N ALA A 83 -7.75 -3.06 -14.60
CA ALA A 83 -8.96 -2.52 -15.20
C ALA A 83 -9.64 -3.56 -16.11
N MET A 84 -10.95 -3.48 -16.26
CA MET A 84 -11.70 -4.35 -17.15
C MET A 84 -11.71 -3.81 -18.58
N GLY A 85 -11.52 -4.69 -19.57
CA GLY A 85 -11.56 -4.34 -21.00
C GLY A 85 -10.19 -4.27 -21.68
N SER A 86 -10.19 -4.09 -23.00
CA SER A 86 -8.98 -3.89 -23.83
C SER A 86 -8.58 -2.40 -23.84
N ASP A 87 -7.31 -2.10 -24.14
CA ASP A 87 -6.60 -0.82 -23.98
C ASP A 87 -7.41 0.47 -24.21
N THR A 88 -8.33 0.50 -25.18
CA THR A 88 -9.14 1.67 -25.53
C THR A 88 -10.45 1.82 -24.74
N ALA A 89 -10.86 0.81 -23.99
CA ALA A 89 -12.11 0.75 -23.20
C ALA A 89 -11.90 0.29 -21.74
N SER A 90 -10.66 0.45 -21.22
CA SER A 90 -10.31 0.09 -19.84
C SER A 90 -11.16 0.88 -18.82
N THR A 91 -12.07 0.19 -18.14
CA THR A 91 -13.01 0.74 -17.15
C THR A 91 -12.85 0.07 -15.79
N CYS A 92 -13.09 0.83 -14.72
CA CYS A 92 -13.06 0.30 -13.37
C CYS A 92 -14.43 -0.24 -12.95
N PRO A 93 -14.48 -1.35 -12.20
CA PRO A 93 -15.73 -1.82 -11.61
C PRO A 93 -16.35 -0.76 -10.70
N SER A 94 -17.65 -0.90 -10.43
CA SER A 94 -18.34 -0.02 -9.48
C SER A 94 -17.62 0.02 -8.13
N GLY A 95 -17.42 1.23 -7.59
CA GLY A 95 -16.70 1.45 -6.34
C GLY A 95 -15.17 1.46 -6.45
N TRP A 96 -14.62 1.24 -7.64
CA TRP A 96 -13.19 1.34 -7.92
C TRP A 96 -12.88 2.59 -8.76
N THR A 97 -11.72 3.19 -8.53
CA THR A 97 -11.27 4.41 -9.24
C THR A 97 -10.06 4.12 -10.10
N LYS A 98 -9.96 4.73 -11.28
CA LYS A 98 -8.81 4.52 -12.19
C LYS A 98 -7.53 5.04 -11.56
N SER A 99 -6.48 4.22 -11.57
CA SER A 99 -5.13 4.63 -11.19
C SER A 99 -4.62 5.74 -12.13
N PRO A 100 -3.92 6.75 -11.61
CA PRO A 100 -3.34 7.81 -12.43
C PRO A 100 -2.13 7.35 -13.26
N SER A 101 -1.55 6.17 -13.01
CA SER A 101 -0.26 5.80 -13.62
C SER A 101 -0.07 4.33 -14.00
N SER A 102 -0.83 3.38 -13.46
CA SER A 102 -0.61 1.93 -13.69
C SER A 102 -1.64 1.25 -14.60
N GLY A 103 -2.64 1.99 -15.11
CA GLY A 103 -3.72 1.39 -15.91
C GLY A 103 -4.63 0.43 -15.12
N THR A 104 -4.46 0.39 -13.80
CA THR A 104 -5.25 -0.42 -12.86
C THR A 104 -6.40 0.39 -12.28
N CYS A 105 -7.13 -0.24 -11.38
CA CYS A 105 -8.19 0.32 -10.58
C CYS A 105 -7.85 0.17 -9.11
N ILE A 106 -8.16 1.18 -8.31
CA ILE A 106 -7.90 1.21 -6.87
C ILE A 106 -9.14 1.49 -6.04
N LYS A 107 -9.16 0.96 -4.84
CA LYS A 107 -10.27 1.09 -3.89
C LYS A 107 -9.73 1.20 -2.47
N PHE A 108 -10.29 2.15 -1.73
CA PHE A 108 -9.93 2.42 -0.34
C PHE A 108 -10.93 1.69 0.57
N TYR A 109 -10.40 1.11 1.63
CA TYR A 109 -11.17 0.45 2.66
C TYR A 109 -10.93 1.15 4.00
N ASP A 110 -12.01 1.54 4.66
CA ASP A 110 -11.96 2.22 5.97
C ASP A 110 -11.95 1.24 7.16
N ASP A 111 -12.06 -0.07 6.90
CA ASP A 111 -11.94 -1.13 7.91
C ASP A 111 -10.50 -1.25 8.41
N PHE A 112 -10.34 -1.40 9.73
CA PHE A 112 -9.03 -1.63 10.35
C PHE A 112 -8.69 -3.13 10.33
N LYS A 113 -7.60 -3.50 9.66
CA LYS A 113 -7.14 -4.88 9.49
C LYS A 113 -5.62 -4.97 9.66
N THR A 114 -5.13 -6.13 10.09
CA THR A 114 -3.69 -6.43 10.00
C THR A 114 -3.25 -6.39 8.54
N TRP A 115 -1.95 -6.23 8.28
CA TRP A 115 -1.47 -6.18 6.88
C TRP A 115 -1.88 -7.45 6.10
N ALA A 116 -1.73 -8.62 6.73
CA ALA A 116 -2.11 -9.91 6.14
C ALA A 116 -3.62 -10.05 5.90
N ASP A 117 -4.46 -9.59 6.85
CA ASP A 117 -5.91 -9.60 6.67
C ASP A 117 -6.36 -8.61 5.60
N ALA A 118 -5.75 -7.43 5.54
CA ALA A 118 -6.00 -6.43 4.49
C ALA A 118 -5.66 -6.99 3.10
N ARG A 119 -4.50 -7.65 2.97
CA ARG A 119 -4.08 -8.37 1.76
C ARG A 119 -5.13 -9.40 1.35
N THR A 120 -5.60 -10.19 2.31
CA THR A 120 -6.64 -11.21 2.09
C THR A 120 -7.93 -10.58 1.54
N VAL A 121 -8.36 -9.44 2.08
CA VAL A 121 -9.54 -8.72 1.56
C VAL A 121 -9.31 -8.25 0.12
N CYS A 122 -8.14 -7.68 -0.19
CA CYS A 122 -7.84 -7.26 -1.55
C CYS A 122 -7.85 -8.42 -2.55
N GLN A 123 -7.30 -9.56 -2.17
CA GLN A 123 -7.30 -10.79 -2.97
C GLN A 123 -8.72 -11.33 -3.18
N GLN A 124 -9.58 -11.25 -2.18
CA GLN A 124 -10.99 -11.63 -2.31
C GLN A 124 -11.80 -10.68 -3.22
N ASP A 125 -11.43 -9.40 -3.32
CA ASP A 125 -12.04 -8.44 -4.29
C ASP A 125 -11.31 -8.43 -5.66
N GLY A 126 -10.55 -9.49 -5.95
CA GLY A 126 -9.93 -9.76 -7.25
C GLY A 126 -8.70 -8.90 -7.56
N GLY A 127 -8.01 -8.42 -6.52
CA GLY A 127 -6.80 -7.60 -6.62
C GLY A 127 -5.73 -8.04 -5.62
N ASP A 128 -4.89 -7.11 -5.20
CA ASP A 128 -4.02 -7.24 -4.04
C ASP A 128 -3.81 -5.84 -3.42
N LEU A 129 -3.01 -5.70 -2.36
CA LEU A 129 -2.66 -4.38 -1.82
C LEU A 129 -1.99 -3.51 -2.89
N VAL A 130 -2.21 -2.21 -2.83
CA VAL A 130 -1.76 -1.27 -3.85
C VAL A 130 -0.23 -1.25 -4.00
N THR A 131 0.24 -1.22 -5.24
CA THR A 131 1.64 -0.98 -5.57
C THR A 131 1.84 0.46 -6.02
N ILE A 132 2.87 1.14 -5.51
CA ILE A 132 3.15 2.55 -5.83
C ILE A 132 4.50 2.65 -6.54
N ARG A 133 4.50 2.85 -7.86
CA ARG A 133 5.73 2.87 -8.68
C ARG A 133 6.19 4.28 -9.07
N ASP A 134 5.43 5.30 -8.73
CA ASP A 134 5.71 6.69 -9.08
C ASP A 134 5.02 7.71 -8.17
N GLU A 135 5.40 8.97 -8.36
CA GLU A 135 4.91 10.12 -7.59
C GLU A 135 3.41 10.40 -7.80
N ASN A 136 2.87 10.16 -9.00
CA ASN A 136 1.46 10.42 -9.28
C ASN A 136 0.57 9.46 -8.49
N MET A 137 0.96 8.20 -8.42
CA MET A 137 0.27 7.20 -7.61
C MET A 137 0.43 7.49 -6.12
N SER A 138 1.63 7.87 -5.68
CA SER A 138 1.88 8.23 -4.28
C SER A 138 0.98 9.39 -3.82
N GLN A 139 0.89 10.46 -4.60
CA GLN A 139 0.02 11.61 -4.29
C GLN A 139 -1.48 11.30 -4.42
N PHE A 140 -1.86 10.25 -5.14
CA PHE A 140 -3.26 9.86 -5.27
C PHE A 140 -3.74 9.05 -4.06
N VAL A 141 -2.84 8.31 -3.41
CA VAL A 141 -3.15 7.47 -2.26
C VAL A 141 -3.20 8.26 -0.94
N GLU A 142 -2.54 9.42 -0.87
CA GLU A 142 -2.73 10.44 0.20
C GLU A 142 -4.16 11.03 0.20
#